data_AF-A0A810PXY1-F1
#
_entry.id   AF-A0A810PXY1-F1
#
_cell.length_a   1.000
_cell.length_b   1.000
_cell.length_c   1.000
_cell.angle_alpha   90.00
_cell.angle_beta   90.00
_cell.angle_gamma   90.00
#
_symmetry.space_group_name_H-M   'P 1'
#
loop_
_entity.id
_entity.type
_entity.pdbx_description
1 polymer ?
#
loop_
_entity_poly.entity_id
_entity_poly.type
_entity_poly.pdbx_seq_one_letter_code
_entity_poly.pdbx_strand_id
1 'polypeptide(L)'
;MQGSSINVASAPKTAMFQMRINPEIKREAEDVFSAYGLSLTDAFNIFLQQSLNSNGFPFLLSPENAEYMKSKAAAQLMAEIDKGWKSAEEGGWLTLEEVESQLGLTDV
;
A
#
# COMPACT_ATOMS: atom_id res chain seq x y z
N MET A 1 15.74 -4.26 13.94
CA MET A 1 15.29 -5.60 13.51
C MET A 1 15.76 -5.77 12.07
N GLN A 2 16.66 -6.74 11.83
CA GLN A 2 17.29 -6.91 10.53
C GLN A 2 16.27 -7.60 9.61
N GLY A 3 15.61 -6.81 8.75
CA GLY A 3 14.72 -7.34 7.73
C GLY A 3 15.53 -8.28 6.85
N SER A 4 15.28 -9.58 6.96
CA SER A 4 15.86 -10.54 6.02
C SER A 4 15.36 -10.16 4.63
N SER A 5 16.24 -9.62 3.79
CA SER A 5 15.97 -9.33 2.39
C SER A 5 15.92 -10.66 1.63
N ILE A 6 14.88 -11.46 1.90
CA ILE A 6 14.61 -12.68 1.16
C ILE A 6 14.13 -12.25 -0.21
N ASN A 7 14.95 -12.53 -1.23
CA ASN A 7 14.58 -12.37 -2.61
C ASN A 7 13.98 -13.70 -3.10
N VAL A 8 12.70 -13.66 -3.48
CA VAL A 8 11.89 -14.81 -3.92
C VAL A 8 12.48 -15.46 -5.18
N ALA A 9 13.24 -14.73 -6.00
CA ALA A 9 13.88 -15.27 -7.19
C ALA A 9 15.19 -16.03 -6.88
N SER A 10 15.93 -15.63 -5.85
CA SER A 10 17.23 -16.24 -5.50
C SER A 10 17.19 -17.20 -4.32
N ALA A 11 16.14 -17.17 -3.50
CA ALA A 11 15.99 -18.05 -2.35
C ALA A 11 15.74 -19.51 -2.77
N PRO A 12 16.27 -20.51 -2.04
CA PRO A 12 15.97 -21.92 -2.31
C PRO A 12 14.46 -22.20 -2.28
N LYS A 13 13.92 -22.75 -3.38
CA LYS A 13 12.50 -23.10 -3.50
C LYS A 13 12.28 -24.54 -3.01
N THR A 14 12.01 -24.69 -1.71
CA THR A 14 11.89 -26.01 -1.06
C THR A 14 10.44 -26.43 -0.76
N ALA A 15 9.48 -25.53 -0.94
CA ALA A 15 8.06 -25.77 -0.68
C ALA A 15 7.24 -25.81 -1.99
N MET A 16 6.26 -26.71 -2.05
CA MET A 16 5.31 -26.81 -3.16
C MET A 16 4.09 -25.93 -2.90
N PHE A 17 3.69 -25.13 -3.90
CA PHE A 17 2.48 -24.32 -3.86
C PHE A 17 1.49 -24.83 -4.92
N GLN A 18 0.34 -25.35 -4.49
CA GLN A 18 -0.72 -25.83 -5.38
C GLN A 18 -1.93 -24.90 -5.32
N MET A 19 -2.43 -24.49 -6.47
CA MET A 19 -3.62 -23.64 -6.59
C MET A 19 -4.61 -24.23 -7.59
N ARG A 20 -5.91 -24.04 -7.32
CA ARG A 20 -6.98 -24.33 -8.28
C ARG A 20 -7.26 -23.06 -9.07
N ILE A 21 -7.33 -23.21 -10.39
CA ILE A 21 -7.63 -22.13 -11.33
C ILE A 21 -8.52 -22.69 -12.44
N ASN A 22 -9.43 -21.86 -12.95
CA ASN A 22 -10.20 -22.22 -14.13
C ASN A 22 -9.24 -22.40 -15.33
N PRO A 23 -9.38 -23.47 -16.14
CA PRO A 23 -8.45 -23.75 -17.23
C PRO A 23 -8.41 -22.65 -18.30
N GLU A 24 -9.53 -21.97 -18.57
CA GLU A 24 -9.56 -20.86 -19.53
C GLU A 24 -8.83 -19.64 -18.99
N ILE A 25 -9.05 -19.29 -17.72
CA ILE A 25 -8.33 -18.18 -17.06
C ILE A 25 -6.83 -18.47 -17.02
N LYS A 26 -6.42 -19.72 -16.75
CA LYS A 26 -5.02 -20.13 -16.78
C LYS A 26 -4.41 -19.89 -18.16
N ARG A 27 -5.11 -20.31 -19.23
CA ARG A 27 -4.65 -20.14 -20.61
C ARG A 27 -4.50 -18.67 -20.97
N GLU A 28 -5.50 -17.85 -20.69
CA GLU A 28 -5.44 -16.41 -20.95
C GLU A 28 -4.29 -15.73 -20.19
N ALA A 29 -4.09 -16.09 -18.92
CA ALA A 29 -2.97 -15.58 -18.13
C ALA A 29 -1.62 -16.01 -18.70
N GLU A 30 -1.48 -17.28 -19.12
CA GLU A 30 -0.27 -17.79 -19.76
C GLU A 30 0.03 -17.06 -21.07
N ASP A 31 -0.98 -16.76 -21.90
CA ASP A 31 -0.82 -16.01 -23.14
C ASP A 31 -0.32 -14.58 -22.87
N VAL A 32 -0.91 -13.90 -21.87
CA VAL A 32 -0.49 -12.55 -21.44
C VAL A 32 0.95 -12.55 -20.96
N PHE A 33 1.33 -13.45 -20.05
CA PHE A 33 2.68 -13.45 -19.48
C PHE A 33 3.74 -13.92 -20.48
N SER A 34 3.39 -14.85 -21.38
CA SER A 34 4.28 -15.31 -22.44
C SER A 34 4.63 -14.18 -23.42
N ALA A 35 3.73 -13.22 -23.64
CA ALA A 35 4.03 -12.02 -24.43
C ALA A 35 5.16 -11.16 -23.83
N TYR A 36 5.38 -11.26 -22.51
CA TYR A 36 6.48 -10.62 -21.79
C TYR A 36 7.65 -11.57 -21.49
N GLY A 37 7.64 -12.80 -22.04
CA GLY A 37 8.67 -13.81 -21.79
C GLY A 37 8.65 -14.40 -20.38
N LEU A 38 7.51 -14.31 -19.68
CA LEU A 38 7.35 -14.80 -18.31
C LEU A 38 6.46 -16.05 -18.28
N SER A 39 6.84 -17.03 -17.47
CA SER A 39 5.91 -18.10 -17.12
C SER A 39 4.90 -17.63 -16.07
N LEU A 40 3.78 -18.34 -15.93
CA LEU A 40 2.82 -18.08 -14.86
C LEU A 40 3.48 -18.17 -13.46
N THR A 41 4.46 -19.05 -13.30
CA THR A 41 5.26 -19.17 -12.08
C THR A 41 6.16 -17.95 -11.84
N ASP A 42 6.76 -17.39 -12.89
CA ASP A 42 7.59 -16.19 -12.76
C ASP A 42 6.74 -14.98 -12.39
N ALA A 43 5.59 -14.80 -13.06
CA ALA A 43 4.63 -13.75 -12.74
C ALA A 43 4.16 -13.84 -11.27
N PHE A 44 3.88 -15.05 -10.78
CA PHE A 44 3.50 -15.27 -9.40
C PHE A 44 4.64 -14.97 -8.40
N ASN A 45 5.89 -15.36 -8.71
CA ASN A 45 7.04 -15.03 -7.87
C ASN A 45 7.26 -13.51 -7.78
N ILE A 46 7.09 -12.81 -8.90
CA ILE A 46 7.15 -11.34 -8.95
C ILE A 46 6.06 -10.73 -8.06
N PHE A 47 4.82 -11.22 -8.17
CA PHE A 47 3.71 -10.79 -7.32
C PHE A 47 4.04 -10.91 -5.82
N LEU A 48 4.58 -12.06 -5.40
CA LEU A 48 4.98 -12.29 -4.01
C LEU A 48 6.12 -11.35 -3.57
N GLN A 49 7.14 -11.18 -4.41
CA GLN A 49 8.24 -10.26 -4.10
C GLN A 49 7.74 -8.83 -3.90
N GLN A 50 6.84 -8.36 -4.77
CA GLN A 50 6.26 -7.02 -4.67
C GLN A 50 5.40 -6.88 -3.41
N SER A 51 4.67 -7.93 -3.03
CA SER A 51 3.87 -7.95 -1.80
C SER A 51 4.75 -7.81 -0.56
N LEU A 52 5.88 -8.53 -0.53
CA LEU A 52 6.87 -8.46 0.55
C LEU A 52 7.54 -7.07 0.60
N ASN A 53 7.92 -6.52 -0.56
CA ASN A 53 8.56 -5.20 -0.64
C ASN A 53 7.64 -4.07 -0.17
N SER A 54 6.35 -4.14 -0.46
CA SER A 54 5.35 -3.13 -0.08
C SER A 54 4.74 -3.37 1.31
N ASN A 55 5.06 -4.51 1.94
CA ASN A 55 4.39 -5.00 3.14
C ASN A 55 2.86 -4.92 3.01
N GLY A 56 2.35 -5.27 1.83
CA GLY A 56 1.00 -4.96 1.39
C GLY A 56 0.69 -5.56 0.02
N PHE A 57 -0.35 -5.04 -0.63
CA PHE A 57 -0.80 -5.54 -1.91
C PHE A 57 0.07 -4.95 -3.05
N PRO A 58 0.59 -5.75 -4.00
CA PRO A 58 1.63 -5.32 -4.95
C PRO A 58 1.15 -4.42 -6.09
N PHE A 59 -0.13 -4.12 -6.13
CA PHE A 59 -0.72 -3.12 -7.01
C PHE A 59 -1.68 -2.24 -6.21
N LEU A 60 -1.85 -1.00 -6.68
CA LEU A 60 -2.90 -0.13 -6.16
C LEU A 60 -4.24 -0.82 -6.42
N LEU A 61 -4.94 -1.16 -5.34
CA LEU A 61 -6.31 -1.65 -5.45
C LEU A 61 -7.11 -0.53 -6.14
N SER A 62 -7.77 -0.89 -7.24
CA SER A 62 -8.66 0.01 -7.98
C SER A 62 -9.51 0.85 -7.01
N PRO A 63 -9.84 2.12 -7.34
CA PRO A 63 -10.76 2.96 -6.57
C PRO A 63 -12.07 2.28 -6.17
N GLU A 64 -12.45 1.19 -6.85
CA GLU A 64 -13.62 0.37 -6.55
C GLU A 64 -13.54 -0.37 -5.20
N ASN A 65 -12.37 -0.50 -4.59
CA ASN A 65 -12.25 -1.10 -3.25
C ASN A 65 -12.50 -0.05 -2.15
N ALA A 66 -13.76 0.40 -2.06
CA ALA A 66 -14.20 1.48 -1.19
C ALA A 66 -13.82 1.28 0.29
N GLU A 67 -13.79 0.03 0.77
CA GLU A 67 -13.47 -0.30 2.16
C GLU A 67 -11.98 -0.10 2.47
N TYR A 68 -11.09 -0.39 1.52
CA TYR A 68 -9.66 -0.14 1.64
C TYR A 68 -9.31 1.36 1.52
N MET A 69 -10.00 2.07 0.62
CA MET A 69 -9.83 3.53 0.52
C MET A 69 -10.28 4.24 1.80
N LYS A 70 -11.37 3.79 2.43
CA LYS A 70 -11.82 4.29 3.73
C LYS A 70 -10.80 4.02 4.82
N SER A 71 -10.24 2.81 4.91
CA SER A 71 -9.26 2.49 5.95
C SER A 71 -7.96 3.30 5.79
N LYS A 72 -7.48 3.47 4.56
CA LYS A 72 -6.32 4.32 4.25
C LYS A 72 -6.58 5.79 4.57
N ALA A 73 -7.72 6.34 4.15
CA ALA A 73 -8.10 7.72 4.45
C ALA A 73 -8.26 7.95 5.95
N ALA A 74 -8.87 7.00 6.67
CA ALA A 74 -8.99 7.05 8.13
C ALA A 74 -7.63 7.03 8.82
N ALA A 75 -6.71 6.16 8.38
CA ALA A 75 -5.36 6.11 8.93
C ALA A 75 -4.58 7.41 8.69
N GLN A 76 -4.70 8.02 7.51
CA GLN A 76 -4.11 9.32 7.21
C GLN A 76 -4.71 10.44 8.07
N LEU A 77 -6.03 10.46 8.23
CA LEU A 77 -6.72 11.43 9.09
C LEU A 77 -6.25 11.31 10.55
N MET A 78 -6.21 10.09 11.09
CA MET A 78 -5.74 9.85 12.46
C MET A 78 -4.29 10.29 12.65
N ALA A 79 -3.41 10.04 11.68
CA ALA A 79 -2.03 10.49 11.74
C ALA A 79 -1.91 12.01 11.75
N GLU A 80 -2.73 12.73 10.98
CA GLU A 80 -2.71 14.19 10.97
C GLU A 80 -3.30 14.81 12.24
N ILE A 81 -4.33 14.18 12.82
CA ILE A 81 -4.87 14.55 14.14
C ILE A 81 -3.80 14.38 15.22
N ASP A 82 -3.07 13.25 15.21
CA ASP A 82 -2.00 12.99 16.19
C ASP A 82 -0.85 14.00 16.08
N LYS A 83 -0.47 14.38 14.85
CA LYS A 83 0.49 15.47 14.63
C LYS A 83 -0.03 16.80 15.15
N GLY A 84 -1.30 17.13 14.89
CA GLY A 84 -1.93 18.36 15.38
C GLY A 84 -1.90 18.43 16.90
N TRP A 85 -2.26 17.33 17.57
CA TRP A 85 -2.24 17.22 19.03
C TRP A 85 -0.83 17.43 19.61
N LYS A 86 0.17 16.73 19.07
CA LYS A 86 1.57 16.88 19.47
C LYS A 86 2.09 18.30 19.22
N SER A 87 1.71 18.93 18.11
CA SER A 87 2.10 20.30 17.83
C SER A 87 1.53 21.29 18.84
N ALA A 88 0.32 21.03 19.36
CA ALA A 88 -0.29 21.86 20.39
C ALA A 88 0.30 21.62 21.78
N GLU A 89 0.73 20.39 22.08
CA GLU A 89 1.47 20.07 23.31
C GLU A 89 2.87 20.70 23.33
N GLU A 90 3.56 20.75 22.18
CA GLU A 90 4.94 21.27 22.07
C GLU A 90 5.00 22.79 21.78
N GLY A 91 4.12 23.29 20.92
CA GLY A 91 4.11 24.67 20.43
C GLY A 91 3.04 25.58 21.06
N GLY A 92 2.15 25.00 21.87
CA GLY A 92 1.03 25.71 22.50
C GLY A 92 -0.23 25.76 21.64
N TRP A 93 -1.38 25.86 22.30
CA TRP A 93 -2.68 26.05 21.64
C TRP A 93 -2.81 27.49 21.14
N LEU A 94 -3.20 27.64 19.88
CA LEU A 94 -3.54 28.95 19.33
C LEU A 94 -4.98 29.31 19.72
N THR A 95 -5.19 30.57 20.06
CA THR A 95 -6.54 31.13 20.21
C THR A 95 -7.18 31.33 18.85
N LEU A 96 -8.52 31.39 18.82
CA LEU A 96 -9.28 31.58 17.58
C LEU A 96 -8.82 32.84 16.81
N GLU A 97 -8.58 33.94 17.52
CA GLU A 97 -8.11 35.21 16.97
C GLU A 97 -6.73 35.10 16.30
N GLU A 98 -5.80 34.34 16.90
CA GLU A 98 -4.47 34.11 16.33
C GLU A 98 -4.52 33.24 15.07
N VAL A 99 -5.39 32.22 15.07
CA VAL A 99 -5.61 31.37 13.88
C VAL A 99 -6.24 32.18 12.75
N GLU A 100 -7.25 32.99 13.04
CA GLU A 100 -7.91 33.86 12.06
C GLU A 100 -6.95 34.89 11.46
N SER A 101 -6.09 35.50 12.30
CA SER A 101 -5.04 36.41 11.87
C SER A 101 -4.01 35.73 10.96
N GLN A 102 -3.55 34.52 11.30
CA GLN A 102 -2.58 33.77 10.48
C GLN A 102 -3.17 33.31 9.14
N LEU A 103 -4.45 32.95 9.10
CA LEU A 103 -5.14 32.52 7.88
C LEU A 103 -5.64 33.71 7.04
N GLY A 104 -5.45 34.95 7.49
CA GLY A 104 -5.91 36.16 6.80
C GLY A 104 -7.43 36.32 6.79
N LEU A 105 -8.11 35.77 7.79
CA LEU A 105 -9.57 35.76 7.95
C LEU A 105 -10.08 36.82 8.93
N THR A 106 -9.24 37.71 9.43
CA THR A 106 -9.68 38.83 10.27
C THR A 106 -10.62 39.72 9.48
N ASP A 107 -11.86 39.85 9.96
CA ASP A 107 -12.82 40.84 9.50
C ASP A 107 -12.19 42.24 9.58
N VAL A 108 -12.29 43.00 8.48
CA VAL A 108 -11.85 44.40 8.37
C VAL A 108 -12.73 45.32 9.22
#